data_AF-A0A5C8M6L5-F1
#
_entry.id   AF-A0A5C8M6L5-F1
#
_cell.length_a   1.000
_cell.length_b   1.000
_cell.length_c   1.000
_cell.angle_alpha   90.00
_cell.angle_beta   90.00
_cell.angle_gamma   90.00
#
_symmetry.space_group_name_H-M   'P 1'
#
loop_
_entity.id
_entity.type
_entity.pdbx_description
1 polymer ?
#
loop_
_entity_poly.entity_id
_entity_poly.type
_entity_poly.pdbx_seq_one_letter_code
_entity_poly.pdbx_strand_id
1 'polypeptide(L)' 'ILLSNDEGMTAGELARQLDVSNRTIHRDLKGIERILKDYRLQLVKKAGVGIRIIGEEEKKKELALHLFHLSHK' A
#
# COMPACT_ATOMS: atom_id res chain seq x y z
N ILE A 1 2.04 -2.35 6.75
CA ILE A 1 1.81 -0.91 7.02
C ILE A 1 0.47 -0.47 6.44
N LEU A 2 0.32 -0.27 5.12
CA LEU A 2 -0.95 0.20 4.53
C LEU A 2 -2.12 -0.79 4.61
N LEU A 3 -1.86 -2.10 4.58
CA LEU A 3 -2.90 -3.13 4.78
C LEU A 3 -3.40 -3.19 6.23
N SER A 4 -2.66 -2.60 7.17
CA SER A 4 -2.94 -2.66 8.62
C SER A 4 -3.46 -1.32 9.15
N ASN A 5 -3.60 -0.30 8.28
CA ASN A 5 -3.94 1.05 8.67
C ASN A 5 -5.07 1.60 7.79
N ASP A 6 -6.29 1.58 8.31
CA ASP A 6 -7.50 2.06 7.62
C ASP A 6 -7.67 3.60 7.67
N GLU A 7 -6.95 4.30 8.55
CA GLU A 7 -7.01 5.78 8.64
C GLU A 7 -6.33 6.46 7.44
N GLY A 8 -5.46 5.73 6.73
CA GLY A 8 -4.69 6.23 5.60
C GLY A 8 -3.41 6.94 6.04
N MET A 9 -2.39 6.88 5.19
CA MET A 9 -1.07 7.48 5.47
C MET A 9 -0.59 8.31 4.30
N THR A 10 -0.05 9.49 4.55
CA THR A 10 0.54 10.32 3.50
C THR A 10 1.81 9.70 2.92
N ALA A 11 2.16 10.08 1.69
CA ALA A 11 3.43 9.64 1.08
C ALA A 11 4.64 10.08 1.92
N GLY A 12 4.55 11.22 2.59
CA GLY A 12 5.57 11.75 3.50
C GLY A 12 5.73 10.95 4.79
N GLU A 13 4.65 10.40 5.34
CA GLU A 13 4.72 9.49 6.48
C GLU A 13 5.34 8.16 6.10
N LEU A 14 4.93 7.59 4.96
CA LEU A 14 5.56 6.38 4.42
C LEU A 14 7.05 6.58 4.14
N ALA A 15 7.42 7.72 3.56
CA ALA A 15 8.80 8.09 3.28
C ALA A 15 9.64 8.16 4.56
N ARG A 16 9.13 8.82 5.60
CA ARG A 16 9.80 8.91 6.90
C ARG A 16 9.92 7.55 7.59
N GLN A 17 8.86 6.75 7.58
CA GLN A 17 8.86 5.46 8.28
C GLN A 17 9.76 4.42 7.59
N LEU A 18 9.90 4.50 6.27
CA LEU A 18 10.74 3.61 5.47
C LEU A 18 12.14 4.18 5.21
N ASP A 19 12.46 5.36 5.74
CA ASP A 19 13.71 6.11 5.52
C ASP A 19 14.09 6.25 4.04
N VAL A 20 13.11 6.64 3.21
CA VAL A 20 13.28 6.84 1.76
C VAL A 20 12.73 8.19 1.33
N SER A 21 13.13 8.64 0.13
CA SER A 21 12.59 9.86 -0.44
C SER A 21 11.10 9.73 -0.81
N ASN A 22 10.36 10.85 -0.76
CA ASN A 22 9.00 10.93 -1.30
C ASN A 22 8.94 10.45 -2.77
N ARG A 23 9.97 10.72 -3.57
CA ARG A 23 10.06 10.28 -4.97
C ARG A 23 10.08 8.74 -5.08
N THR A 24 10.82 8.08 -4.19
CA THR A 24 10.87 6.61 -4.10
C THR A 24 9.50 6.06 -3.78
N ILE A 25 8.84 6.57 -2.74
CA ILE A 25 7.47 6.17 -2.38
C ILE A 25 6.50 6.32 -3.55
N HIS A 26 6.52 7.45 -4.25
CA HIS A 26 5.60 7.66 -5.38
C HIS A 26 5.83 6.66 -6.52
N ARG A 27 7.09 6.30 -6.80
CA ARG A 27 7.43 5.29 -7.81
C ARG A 27 6.96 3.91 -7.36
N ASP A 28 7.21 3.56 -6.11
CA ASP A 28 6.87 2.25 -5.58
C ASP A 28 5.35 2.09 -5.48
N LEU A 29 4.62 3.13 -5.05
CA LEU A 29 3.16 3.16 -5.04
C LEU A 29 2.55 2.97 -6.43
N LYS A 30 3.19 3.46 -7.50
CA LYS A 30 2.76 3.17 -8.88
C LYS A 30 2.92 1.69 -9.24
N GLY A 31 4.00 1.05 -8.78
CA GLY A 31 4.18 -0.39 -8.95
C GLY A 31 3.15 -1.19 -8.15
N ILE A 32 2.95 -0.81 -6.89
CA ILE A 32 1.98 -1.43 -5.98
C ILE A 32 0.55 -1.27 -6.52
N GLU A 33 0.20 -0.13 -7.11
CA GLU A 33 -1.12 0.07 -7.76
C GLU A 33 -1.44 -1.00 -8.81
N ARG A 34 -0.44 -1.43 -9.58
CA ARG A 34 -0.63 -2.48 -10.59
C ARG A 34 -0.91 -3.82 -9.91
N ILE A 35 -0.12 -4.18 -8.90
CA ILE A 35 -0.31 -5.41 -8.14
C ILE A 35 -1.69 -5.41 -7.48
N LEU A 36 -2.08 -4.31 -6.83
CA LEU A 36 -3.38 -4.20 -6.16
C LEU A 36 -4.55 -4.43 -7.13
N LYS A 37 -4.48 -3.92 -8.36
CA LYS A 37 -5.52 -4.14 -9.37
C LYS A 37 -5.75 -5.62 -9.67
N ASP A 38 -4.70 -6.43 -9.69
CA ASP A 38 -4.80 -7.88 -9.94
C ASP A 38 -5.59 -8.59 -8.81
N TYR A 39 -5.54 -8.06 -7.60
CA TYR A 39 -6.31 -8.54 -6.43
C TYR A 39 -7.67 -7.83 -6.27
N ARG A 40 -8.13 -7.05 -7.27
CA ARG A 40 -9.33 -6.18 -7.16
C ARG A 40 -9.27 -5.19 -5.99
N LEU A 41 -8.06 -4.84 -5.55
CA LEU A 41 -7.81 -3.79 -4.59
C LEU A 41 -7.47 -2.49 -5.32
N GLN A 42 -7.76 -1.36 -4.69
CA GLN A 42 -7.46 -0.05 -5.23
C GLN A 42 -6.69 0.78 -4.21
N LEU A 43 -5.61 1.40 -4.68
CA LEU A 43 -4.90 2.41 -3.92
C LEU A 43 -5.61 3.76 -4.13
N VAL A 44 -6.21 4.31 -3.09
CA VAL A 44 -6.83 5.64 -3.12
C VAL A 44 -5.87 6.63 -2.50
N LYS A 45 -5.49 7.64 -3.30
CA LYS A 45 -4.71 8.80 -2.88
C LYS A 45 -5.67 9.98 -2.79
N LYS A 46 -5.88 10.51 -1.59
CA LYS A 46 -6.70 11.72 -1.39
C LYS A 46 -5.84 12.80 -0.75
N ALA A 47 -5.73 13.93 -1.42
CA ALA A 47 -5.00 15.08 -0.89
C ALA A 47 -5.60 15.49 0.46
N GLY A 48 -4.75 15.66 1.49
CA GLY A 48 -5.15 15.99 2.85
C GLY A 48 -5.66 14.81 3.72
N VAL A 49 -5.86 13.61 3.14
CA VAL A 49 -6.27 12.40 3.89
C VAL A 49 -5.20 11.31 3.83
N GLY A 50 -4.41 11.28 2.76
CA GLY A 50 -3.32 10.32 2.59
C GLY A 50 -3.67 9.20 1.60
N ILE A 51 -2.97 8.08 1.75
CA ILE A 51 -2.97 6.91 0.87
C ILE A 51 -3.58 5.75 1.66
N ARG A 52 -4.58 5.10 1.07
CA ARG A 52 -5.24 3.94 1.66
C ARG A 52 -5.55 2.88 0.61
N ILE A 53 -5.67 1.63 1.04
CA ILE A 53 -6.07 0.52 0.18
C ILE A 53 -7.55 0.23 0.43
N ILE A 54 -8.38 0.35 -0.60
CA ILE A 54 -9.79 -0.01 -0.56
C ILE A 54 -10.02 -1.29 -1.37
N GLY A 55 -11.03 -2.05 -0.97
CA GLY A 55 -11.41 -3.31 -1.60
C GLY A 55 -11.93 -4.28 -0.56
N GLU A 56 -12.30 -5.47 -1.01
CA GLU A 56 -12.83 -6.51 -0.12
C GLU A 56 -11.78 -6.97 0.88
N GLU A 57 -12.20 -7.15 2.13
CA GLU A 57 -11.30 -7.55 3.22
C GLU A 57 -10.66 -8.92 2.98
N GLU A 58 -11.38 -9.83 2.31
CA GLU A 58 -10.85 -11.12 1.86
C GLU A 58 -9.66 -10.95 0.91
N LYS A 59 -9.76 -10.00 -0.04
CA LYS A 59 -8.68 -9.71 -1.00
C LYS A 59 -7.47 -9.05 -0.33
N LYS A 60 -7.70 -8.19 0.66
CA LYS A 60 -6.61 -7.64 1.50
C LYS A 60 -5.86 -8.76 2.24
N LYS A 61 -6.59 -9.73 2.80
CA LYS A 61 -6.00 -10.90 3.49
C LYS A 61 -5.23 -11.81 2.52
N GLU A 62 -5.80 -12.08 1.36
CA GLU A 62 -5.15 -12.88 0.30
C GLU A 62 -3.80 -12.26 -0.10
N LEU A 63 -3.77 -10.96 -0.35
CA LEU A 63 -2.53 -10.24 -0.65
C LEU A 63 -1.54 -10.26 0.52
N ALA A 64 -2.01 -10.09 1.76
CA ALA A 64 -1.15 -10.15 2.95
C ALA A 64 -0.46 -11.51 3.11
N LEU A 65 -1.20 -12.61 2.90
CA LEU A 65 -0.65 -13.97 2.92
C LEU A 65 0.37 -14.17 1.81
N HIS A 66 0.09 -13.70 0.60
CA HIS A 66 1.02 -13.79 -0.53
C HIS A 66 2.33 -13.04 -0.25
N LEU A 67 2.25 -11.81 0.27
CA LEU A 67 3.44 -11.03 0.65
C LEU A 67 4.23 -11.68 1.78
N PHE A 68 3.56 -12.29 2.76
CA PHE A 68 4.21 -13.02 3.86
C PHE A 68 5.03 -14.21 3.35
N HIS A 69 4.49 -14.99 2.40
CA HIS A 69 5.22 -16.09 1.78
C HIS A 69 6.42 -15.63 0.93
N LEU A 70 6.34 -14.46 0.30
CA LEU A 70 7.45 -13.90 -0.49
C LEU A 70 8.62 -13.42 0.39
N SER A 71 8.35 -12.92 1.60
CA SER A 71 9.42 -12.41 2.49
C SER A 71 10.13 -13.49 3.31
N HIS A 72 9.62 -14.72 3.31
CA HIS A 72 10.18 -15.86 4.07
C HIS A 72 10.84 -16.91 3.15
N LYS A 73 11.20 -16.53 1.93
CA LYS A 73 12.08 -17.27 1.03
C LYS A 73 13.44 -16.57 0.94
#